data_AF-A0A2M7BS75-F1
#
_entry.id   AF-A0A2M7BS75-F1
#
_cell.length_a   1.000
_cell.length_b   1.000
_cell.length_c   1.000
_cell.angle_alpha   90.00
_cell.angle_beta   90.00
_cell.angle_gamma   90.00
#
_symmetry.space_group_name_H-M   'P 1'
#
loop_
_entity.id
_entity.type
_entity.pdbx_description
1 polymer ?
#
loop_
_entity_poly.entity_id
_entity_poly.type
_entity_poly.pdbx_seq_one_letter_code
_entity_poly.pdbx_strand_id
1 'polypeptide(L)'
;MKKVLIVLCGIFLIGSVYGASPKDLIKDGTVVYELPYAGITPENPLYFFKQLRDQIKEFLTRDYIQKAEFLLLSSDKRAHIALILAQKGKTRQSVEVLADAEEKAMKIPGILKESKKQGTAASEKFIFTLKLSNSKHREIIQELAKMLPQGQDEQVLSALIDINQRITTELERL
;
A
#
# COMPACT_ATOMS: atom_id res chain seq x y z
N MET A 1 30.23 -46.14 -0.90
CA MET A 1 29.13 -45.89 -1.87
C MET A 1 27.84 -45.69 -1.09
N LYS A 2 27.18 -44.52 -1.26
CA LYS A 2 25.77 -44.18 -0.89
C LYS A 2 25.43 -44.40 0.60
N LYS A 3 25.09 -43.38 1.40
CA LYS A 3 24.05 -42.38 1.16
C LYS A 3 24.37 -41.08 1.92
N VAL A 4 24.27 -40.00 1.18
CA VAL A 4 24.31 -38.60 1.60
C VAL A 4 22.89 -38.19 2.01
N LEU A 5 22.79 -37.14 2.82
CA LEU A 5 21.66 -36.21 2.92
C LEU A 5 20.54 -36.51 3.93
N ILE A 6 20.73 -36.10 5.19
CA ILE A 6 19.66 -35.50 6.01
C ILE A 6 20.27 -34.33 6.79
N VAL A 7 20.49 -33.21 6.10
CA VAL A 7 20.69 -31.89 6.70
C VAL A 7 19.80 -30.95 5.89
N LEU A 8 18.56 -30.75 6.34
CA LEU A 8 17.67 -29.60 6.08
C LEU A 8 16.24 -30.00 6.46
N CYS A 9 15.89 -29.90 7.74
CA CYS A 9 14.49 -29.77 8.18
C CYS A 9 14.49 -29.55 9.69
N GLY A 10 14.55 -28.29 10.13
CA GLY A 10 14.53 -28.03 11.57
C GLY A 10 14.77 -26.59 12.01
N ILE A 11 14.52 -25.59 11.17
CA ILE A 11 14.41 -24.18 11.62
C ILE A 11 13.25 -23.55 10.85
N PHE A 12 12.03 -23.99 11.15
CA PHE A 12 10.81 -23.27 10.76
C PHE A 12 9.71 -23.50 11.78
N LEU A 13 9.99 -23.26 13.05
CA LEU A 13 8.98 -23.18 14.08
C LEU A 13 9.37 -22.06 15.05
N ILE A 14 8.35 -21.27 15.42
CA ILE A 14 8.35 -20.17 16.38
C ILE A 14 8.71 -18.79 15.79
N GLY A 15 7.96 -18.39 14.76
CA GLY A 15 7.57 -16.98 14.61
C GLY A 15 6.28 -16.78 15.38
N SER A 16 6.36 -16.49 16.67
CA SER A 16 5.20 -16.11 17.49
C SER A 16 4.54 -14.88 16.85
N VAL A 17 3.39 -15.10 16.24
CA VAL A 17 2.49 -14.02 15.82
C VAL A 17 2.01 -13.35 17.11
N TYR A 18 2.69 -12.29 17.51
CA TYR A 18 2.12 -11.32 18.45
C TYR A 18 0.91 -10.70 17.74
N GLY A 19 -0.27 -11.20 18.08
CA GLY A 19 -1.54 -10.56 17.73
C GLY A 19 -1.63 -9.23 18.48
N ALA A 20 -1.02 -8.18 17.93
CA ALA A 20 -1.29 -6.82 18.37
C ALA A 20 -2.79 -6.56 18.21
N SER A 21 -3.43 -6.11 19.29
CA SER A 21 -4.82 -5.69 19.26
C SER A 21 -4.96 -4.52 18.29
N PRO A 22 -6.00 -4.47 17.43
CA PRO A 22 -6.21 -3.40 16.45
C PRO A 22 -6.15 -1.99 17.06
N LYS A 23 -6.47 -1.85 18.35
CA LYS A 23 -6.56 -0.57 19.07
C LYS A 23 -5.21 0.03 19.46
N ASP A 24 -4.12 -0.73 19.42
CA ASP A 24 -2.78 -0.24 19.81
C ASP A 24 -2.00 0.39 18.64
N LEU A 25 -2.58 0.42 17.42
CA LEU A 25 -1.93 0.87 16.19
C LEU A 25 -2.11 2.38 15.90
N ILE A 26 -2.84 3.10 16.74
CA ILE A 26 -2.95 4.57 16.70
C ILE A 26 -2.54 5.08 18.07
N LYS A 27 -1.26 5.44 18.21
CA LYS A 27 -0.70 5.98 19.45
C LYS A 27 -0.16 7.39 19.16
N ASP A 28 -0.60 8.37 19.93
CA ASP A 28 -0.14 9.78 19.87
C ASP A 28 -0.23 10.43 18.46
N GLY A 29 -1.32 10.18 17.73
CA GLY A 29 -1.55 10.78 16.41
C GLY A 29 -0.66 10.25 15.28
N THR A 30 0.23 9.30 15.57
CA THR A 30 1.06 8.60 14.59
C THR A 30 0.41 7.28 14.23
N VAL A 31 0.26 6.99 12.92
CA VAL A 31 -0.31 5.73 12.46
C VAL A 31 0.80 4.68 12.49
N VAL A 32 0.71 3.73 13.43
CA VAL A 32 1.61 2.58 13.51
C VAL A 32 1.18 1.58 12.46
N TYR A 33 1.59 1.80 11.23
CA TYR A 33 1.39 0.88 10.11
C TYR A 33 2.71 0.75 9.35
N GLU A 34 3.30 -0.43 9.42
CA GLU A 34 4.55 -0.72 8.71
C GLU A 34 4.27 -0.91 7.22
N LEU A 35 4.78 0.00 6.41
CA LEU A 35 4.67 -0.13 4.98
C LEU A 35 5.53 -1.31 4.48
N PRO A 36 5.00 -2.10 3.52
CA PRO A 36 5.75 -3.18 2.89
C PRO A 36 7.02 -2.63 2.23
N TYR A 37 8.07 -3.44 2.22
CA TYR A 37 9.37 -3.04 1.69
C TYR A 37 9.28 -2.56 0.22
N ALA A 38 9.81 -1.37 -0.01
CA ALA A 38 10.01 -0.80 -1.32
C ALA A 38 11.12 -1.57 -2.04
N GLY A 39 10.75 -2.44 -2.98
CA GLY A 39 11.71 -3.15 -3.83
C GLY A 39 12.30 -2.24 -4.92
N ILE A 40 12.07 -2.59 -6.18
CA ILE A 40 12.59 -1.83 -7.33
C ILE A 40 11.91 -0.44 -7.43
N THR A 41 12.73 0.61 -7.46
CA THR A 41 12.35 2.02 -7.63
C THR A 41 12.34 2.44 -9.12
N PRO A 42 11.68 3.55 -9.49
CA PRO A 42 11.59 4.05 -10.88
C PRO A 42 12.93 4.32 -11.58
N GLU A 43 14.01 4.41 -10.81
CA GLU A 43 15.37 4.72 -11.29
C GLU A 43 16.04 3.55 -12.03
N ASN A 44 15.57 2.32 -11.81
CA ASN A 44 16.17 1.14 -12.44
C ASN A 44 15.37 0.74 -13.68
N PRO A 45 16.02 0.39 -14.82
CA PRO A 45 15.32 -0.07 -16.02
C PRO A 45 14.42 -1.31 -15.78
N LEU A 46 14.74 -2.12 -14.76
CA LEU A 46 13.91 -3.26 -14.34
C LEU A 46 12.53 -2.84 -13.77
N TYR A 47 12.33 -1.55 -13.46
CA TYR A 47 11.06 -1.01 -13.02
C TYR A 47 9.96 -1.18 -14.08
N PHE A 48 10.31 -1.01 -15.36
CA PHE A 48 9.37 -1.21 -16.46
C PHE A 48 8.82 -2.65 -16.49
N PHE A 49 9.72 -3.64 -16.38
CA PHE A 49 9.32 -5.05 -16.34
C PHE A 49 8.47 -5.38 -15.11
N LYS A 50 8.79 -4.78 -13.95
CA LYS A 50 7.97 -4.89 -12.74
C LYS A 50 6.56 -4.33 -12.98
N GLN A 51 6.44 -3.14 -13.57
CA GLN A 51 5.16 -2.49 -13.82
C GLN A 51 4.30 -3.30 -14.79
N LEU A 52 4.91 -3.83 -15.87
CA LEU A 52 4.23 -4.72 -16.80
C LEU A 52 3.72 -5.99 -16.12
N ARG A 53 4.58 -6.66 -15.32
CA ARG A 53 4.17 -7.84 -14.54
C ARG A 53 3.00 -7.52 -13.61
N ASP A 54 3.06 -6.38 -12.92
CA ASP A 54 2.01 -5.97 -11.99
C ASP A 54 0.69 -5.70 -12.72
N GLN A 55 0.72 -5.08 -13.90
CA GLN A 55 -0.45 -4.88 -14.76
C GLN A 55 -1.04 -6.21 -15.25
N ILE A 56 -0.20 -7.14 -15.73
CA ILE A 56 -0.63 -8.48 -16.15
C ILE A 56 -1.29 -9.20 -14.98
N LYS A 57 -0.71 -9.13 -13.78
CA LYS A 57 -1.26 -9.75 -12.58
C LYS A 57 -2.59 -9.11 -12.17
N GLU A 58 -2.69 -7.78 -12.19
CA GLU A 58 -3.93 -7.04 -11.89
C GLU A 58 -5.06 -7.41 -12.87
N PHE A 59 -4.73 -7.59 -14.15
CA PHE A 59 -5.67 -7.97 -15.19
C PHE A 59 -6.10 -9.44 -15.08
N LEU A 60 -5.17 -10.34 -14.77
CA LEU A 60 -5.44 -11.78 -14.70
C LEU A 60 -6.17 -12.18 -13.39
N THR A 61 -6.07 -11.37 -12.34
CA THR A 61 -6.72 -11.66 -11.05
C THR A 61 -8.23 -11.43 -11.16
N ARG A 62 -8.99 -12.53 -11.21
CA ARG A 62 -10.46 -12.52 -11.34
C ARG A 62 -11.19 -12.38 -10.00
N ASP A 63 -10.58 -12.87 -8.93
CA ASP A 63 -11.15 -12.81 -7.58
C ASP A 63 -11.07 -11.37 -7.04
N TYR A 64 -12.20 -10.82 -6.60
CA TYR A 64 -12.30 -9.43 -6.17
C TYR A 64 -11.51 -9.14 -4.89
N ILE A 65 -11.51 -10.07 -3.93
CA ILE A 65 -10.79 -9.90 -2.66
C ILE A 65 -9.29 -9.96 -2.90
N GLN A 66 -8.82 -10.97 -3.64
CA GLN A 66 -7.40 -11.08 -4.01
C GLN A 66 -6.94 -9.88 -4.85
N LYS A 67 -7.80 -9.35 -5.72
CA LYS A 67 -7.50 -8.14 -6.48
C LYS A 67 -7.38 -6.92 -5.57
N ALA A 68 -8.27 -6.76 -4.60
CA ALA A 68 -8.21 -5.70 -3.60
C ALA A 68 -6.94 -5.79 -2.74
N GLU A 69 -6.57 -6.99 -2.28
CA GLU A 69 -5.34 -7.24 -1.52
C GLU A 69 -4.09 -6.92 -2.35
N PHE A 70 -4.09 -7.30 -3.63
CA PHE A 70 -3.00 -6.96 -4.53
C PHE A 70 -2.87 -5.46 -4.74
N LEU A 71 -3.99 -4.75 -4.95
CA LEU A 71 -4.00 -3.30 -5.09
C LEU A 71 -3.51 -2.59 -3.83
N LEU A 72 -3.93 -3.05 -2.65
CA LEU A 72 -3.44 -2.54 -1.36
C LEU A 72 -1.92 -2.68 -1.27
N LEU A 73 -1.40 -3.89 -1.49
CA LEU A 73 0.04 -4.15 -1.45
C LEU A 73 0.82 -3.30 -2.47
N SER A 74 0.25 -3.11 -3.65
CA SER A 74 0.83 -2.35 -4.75
C SER A 74 0.85 -0.85 -4.46
N SER A 75 -0.21 -0.34 -3.82
CA SER A 75 -0.39 1.03 -3.37
C SER A 75 0.59 1.35 -2.23
N ASP A 76 0.61 0.53 -1.17
CA ASP A 76 1.50 0.71 -0.02
C ASP A 76 2.99 0.68 -0.39
N LYS A 77 3.38 -0.21 -1.31
CA LYS A 77 4.76 -0.24 -1.83
C LYS A 77 5.14 1.05 -2.54
N ARG A 78 4.21 1.69 -3.25
CA ARG A 78 4.46 2.95 -3.94
C ARG A 78 4.55 4.11 -2.97
N ALA A 79 3.67 4.17 -1.96
CA ALA A 79 3.77 5.15 -0.90
C ALA A 79 5.15 5.10 -0.19
N HIS A 80 5.67 3.90 0.06
CA HIS A 80 7.02 3.75 0.60
C HIS A 80 8.12 4.21 -0.38
N ILE A 81 7.99 3.90 -1.67
CA ILE A 81 8.93 4.38 -2.70
C ILE A 81 8.91 5.92 -2.76
N ALA A 82 7.74 6.56 -2.67
CA ALA A 82 7.61 8.01 -2.62
C ALA A 82 8.42 8.57 -1.44
N LEU A 83 8.25 8.01 -0.23
CA LEU A 83 9.03 8.43 0.94
C LEU A 83 10.55 8.35 0.70
N ILE A 84 11.03 7.24 0.11
CA ILE A 84 12.45 7.06 -0.23
C ILE A 84 12.93 8.08 -1.26
N LEU A 85 12.10 8.43 -2.25
CA LEU A 85 12.43 9.44 -3.27
C LEU A 85 12.46 10.85 -2.66
N ALA A 86 11.50 11.17 -1.78
CA ALA A 86 11.48 12.43 -1.05
C ALA A 86 12.74 12.62 -0.20
N GLN A 87 13.15 11.59 0.55
CA GLN A 87 14.38 11.60 1.34
C GLN A 87 15.65 11.78 0.49
N LYS A 88 15.62 11.39 -0.79
CA LYS A 88 16.70 11.58 -1.75
C LYS A 88 16.65 12.95 -2.46
N GLY A 89 15.73 13.83 -2.08
CA GLY A 89 15.52 15.14 -2.70
C GLY A 89 14.83 15.09 -4.07
N LYS A 90 14.29 13.94 -4.47
CA LYS A 90 13.57 13.76 -5.75
C LYS A 90 12.09 14.03 -5.58
N THR A 91 11.75 15.23 -5.13
CA THR A 91 10.41 15.55 -4.61
C THR A 91 9.32 15.46 -5.67
N ARG A 92 9.56 15.94 -6.89
CA ARG A 92 8.59 15.80 -8.00
C ARG A 92 8.24 14.34 -8.31
N GLN A 93 9.26 13.50 -8.49
CA GLN A 93 9.06 12.06 -8.74
C GLN A 93 8.39 11.36 -7.55
N SER A 94 8.66 11.82 -6.32
CA SER A 94 7.98 11.33 -5.13
C SER A 94 6.47 11.60 -5.19
N VAL A 95 6.07 12.82 -5.56
CA VAL A 95 4.66 13.19 -5.72
C VAL A 95 4.00 12.36 -6.81
N GLU A 96 4.66 12.18 -7.96
CA GLU A 96 4.16 11.34 -9.06
C GLU A 96 3.93 9.88 -8.60
N VAL A 97 4.89 9.28 -7.90
CA VAL A 97 4.75 7.90 -7.38
C VAL A 97 3.67 7.80 -6.29
N LEU A 98 3.50 8.83 -5.47
CA LEU A 98 2.45 8.88 -4.46
C LEU A 98 1.06 9.00 -5.11
N ALA A 99 0.94 9.77 -6.20
CA ALA A 99 -0.29 9.85 -6.97
C ALA A 99 -0.69 8.49 -7.55
N ASP A 100 0.27 7.74 -8.10
CA ASP A 100 0.05 6.35 -8.54
C ASP A 100 -0.40 5.42 -7.40
N ALA A 101 0.10 5.66 -6.18
CA ALA A 101 -0.31 4.90 -5.00
C ALA A 101 -1.79 5.16 -4.65
N GLU A 102 -2.18 6.43 -4.59
CA GLU A 102 -3.54 6.87 -4.29
C GLU A 102 -4.53 6.41 -5.38
N GLU A 103 -4.15 6.46 -6.66
CA GLU A 103 -4.99 5.93 -7.76
C GLU A 103 -5.32 4.44 -7.56
N LYS A 104 -4.34 3.65 -7.10
CA LYS A 104 -4.56 2.22 -6.81
C LYS A 104 -5.41 2.02 -5.57
N ALA A 105 -5.19 2.80 -4.52
CA ALA A 105 -6.01 2.74 -3.30
C ALA A 105 -7.47 3.09 -3.58
N MET A 106 -7.72 4.09 -4.43
CA MET A 106 -9.06 4.56 -4.80
C MET A 106 -9.90 3.51 -5.54
N LYS A 107 -9.27 2.54 -6.22
CA LYS A 107 -9.97 1.45 -6.90
C LYS A 107 -10.54 0.41 -5.92
N ILE A 108 -9.93 0.29 -4.73
CA ILE A 108 -10.24 -0.79 -3.79
C ILE A 108 -11.70 -0.73 -3.29
N PRO A 109 -12.25 0.41 -2.81
CA PRO A 109 -13.62 0.45 -2.32
C PRO A 109 -14.65 0.04 -3.37
N GLY A 110 -14.46 0.43 -4.64
CA GLY A 110 -15.32 0.02 -5.74
C GLY A 110 -15.33 -1.49 -5.97
N ILE A 111 -14.14 -2.11 -5.97
CA ILE A 111 -13.97 -3.57 -6.11
C ILE A 111 -14.66 -4.30 -4.94
N LEU A 112 -14.51 -3.80 -3.70
CA LEU A 112 -15.14 -4.41 -2.52
C LEU A 112 -16.66 -4.28 -2.52
N LYS A 113 -17.21 -3.16 -3.02
CA LYS A 113 -18.66 -3.00 -3.22
C LYS A 113 -19.20 -4.04 -4.20
N GLU A 114 -18.52 -4.26 -5.32
CA GLU A 114 -18.91 -5.28 -6.30
C GLU A 114 -18.78 -6.70 -5.71
N SER A 115 -17.72 -6.97 -4.95
CA SER A 115 -17.56 -8.25 -4.23
C SER A 115 -18.74 -8.51 -3.28
N LYS A 116 -19.15 -7.50 -2.52
CA LYS A 116 -20.30 -7.59 -1.59
C LYS A 116 -21.61 -7.88 -2.33
N LYS A 117 -21.83 -7.27 -3.51
CA LYS A 117 -23.00 -7.56 -4.37
C LYS A 117 -23.00 -9.01 -4.88
N GLN A 118 -21.83 -9.60 -5.09
CA GLN A 118 -21.67 -11.00 -5.51
C GLN A 118 -21.70 -12.00 -4.34
N GLY A 119 -22.03 -11.53 -3.12
CA GLY A 119 -22.15 -12.38 -1.94
C GLY A 119 -20.83 -12.68 -1.24
N THR A 120 -19.72 -12.09 -1.67
CA THR A 120 -18.40 -12.26 -1.01
C THR A 120 -18.00 -10.97 -0.33
N ALA A 121 -18.25 -10.87 0.98
CA ALA A 121 -17.82 -9.72 1.77
C ALA A 121 -16.34 -9.80 2.14
N ALA A 122 -15.66 -8.66 2.16
CA ALA A 122 -14.32 -8.57 2.74
C ALA A 122 -14.36 -8.81 4.25
N SER A 123 -13.29 -9.38 4.80
CA SER A 123 -13.16 -9.53 6.25
C SER A 123 -13.06 -8.16 6.93
N GLU A 124 -13.61 -8.03 8.14
CA GLU A 124 -13.49 -6.81 8.95
C GLU A 124 -12.04 -6.42 9.20
N LYS A 125 -11.16 -7.43 9.41
CA LYS A 125 -9.72 -7.24 9.54
C LYS A 125 -9.11 -6.57 8.31
N PHE A 126 -9.53 -6.99 7.12
CA PHE A 126 -9.04 -6.40 5.88
C PHE A 126 -9.51 -4.94 5.72
N ILE A 127 -10.78 -4.65 6.00
CA ILE A 127 -11.31 -3.28 5.97
C ILE A 127 -10.57 -2.39 6.98
N PHE A 128 -10.29 -2.90 8.18
CA PHE A 128 -9.50 -2.19 9.17
C PHE A 128 -8.08 -1.90 8.69
N THR A 129 -7.44 -2.88 8.03
CA THR A 129 -6.10 -2.71 7.43
C THR A 129 -6.11 -1.61 6.35
N LEU A 130 -7.14 -1.55 5.51
CA LEU A 130 -7.30 -0.49 4.50
C LEU A 130 -7.41 0.90 5.13
N LYS A 131 -8.15 1.02 6.25
CA LYS A 131 -8.26 2.30 6.98
C LYS A 131 -6.93 2.74 7.56
N LEU A 132 -6.15 1.81 8.12
CA LEU A 132 -4.79 2.10 8.62
C LEU A 132 -3.85 2.51 7.49
N SER A 133 -3.82 1.76 6.38
CA SER A 133 -3.04 2.10 5.20
C SER A 133 -3.40 3.50 4.68
N ASN A 134 -4.68 3.80 4.48
CA ASN A 134 -5.12 5.12 4.01
C ASN A 134 -4.71 6.25 4.97
N SER A 135 -4.76 6.00 6.28
CA SER A 135 -4.31 6.96 7.29
C SER A 135 -2.80 7.17 7.21
N LYS A 136 -2.02 6.11 6.94
CA LYS A 136 -0.57 6.21 6.73
C LYS A 136 -0.21 6.96 5.45
N HIS A 137 -0.98 6.79 4.37
CA HIS A 137 -0.78 7.55 3.14
C HIS A 137 -1.02 9.05 3.38
N ARG A 138 -2.01 9.40 4.20
CA ARG A 138 -2.23 10.80 4.62
C ARG A 138 -1.04 11.39 5.36
N GLU A 139 -0.45 10.64 6.28
CA GLU A 139 0.78 11.04 6.98
C GLU A 139 1.90 11.33 5.98
N ILE A 140 2.10 10.46 5.00
CA ILE A 140 3.12 10.62 3.95
C ILE A 140 2.84 11.85 3.07
N ILE A 141 1.59 12.07 2.66
CA ILE A 141 1.20 13.28 1.90
C ILE A 141 1.57 14.54 2.70
N GLN A 142 1.30 14.56 4.00
CA GLN A 142 1.64 15.68 4.88
C GLN A 142 3.14 15.85 5.07
N GLU A 143 3.91 14.76 5.15
CA GLU A 143 5.36 14.80 5.19
C GLU A 143 5.95 15.38 3.89
N LEU A 144 5.47 14.94 2.73
CA LEU A 144 5.89 15.48 1.44
C LEU A 144 5.57 16.97 1.32
N ALA A 145 4.39 17.40 1.78
CA ALA A 145 4.01 18.82 1.78
C ALA A 145 4.98 19.70 2.58
N LYS A 146 5.58 19.17 3.65
CA LYS A 146 6.61 19.89 4.44
C LYS A 146 7.97 19.95 3.74
N MET A 147 8.26 19.00 2.85
CA MET A 147 9.55 18.90 2.13
C MET A 147 9.56 19.66 0.80
N LEU A 148 8.39 20.06 0.29
CA LEU A 148 8.26 20.78 -0.97
C LEU A 148 8.53 22.29 -0.80
N PRO A 149 9.25 22.93 -1.74
CA PRO A 149 9.30 24.38 -1.82
C PRO A 149 7.89 24.95 -2.06
N GLN A 150 7.56 26.07 -1.40
CA GLN A 150 6.26 26.75 -1.58
C GLN A 150 5.95 26.98 -3.07
N GLY A 151 4.74 26.61 -3.49
CA GLY A 151 4.23 26.75 -4.84
C GLY A 151 4.51 25.59 -5.81
N GLN A 152 5.30 24.57 -5.45
CA GLN A 152 5.53 23.39 -6.29
C GLN A 152 4.62 22.23 -5.88
N ASP A 153 3.90 21.66 -6.85
CA ASP A 153 3.03 20.48 -6.69
C ASP A 153 1.92 20.61 -5.62
N GLU A 154 1.67 21.80 -5.07
CA GLU A 154 0.65 22.06 -4.04
C GLU A 154 -0.76 21.66 -4.50
N GLN A 155 -1.09 21.95 -5.77
CA GLN A 155 -2.37 21.54 -6.35
C GLN A 155 -2.52 20.01 -6.40
N VAL A 156 -1.42 19.32 -6.72
CA VAL A 156 -1.41 17.85 -6.78
C VAL A 156 -1.56 17.29 -5.37
N LEU A 157 -0.81 17.80 -4.38
CA LEU A 157 -0.95 17.38 -2.99
C LEU A 157 -2.36 17.62 -2.44
N SER A 158 -2.98 18.76 -2.74
CA SER A 158 -4.36 19.03 -2.36
C SER A 158 -5.30 17.98 -2.95
N ALA A 159 -5.13 17.64 -4.24
CA ALA A 159 -5.91 16.60 -4.88
C ALA A 159 -5.68 15.21 -4.25
N LEU A 160 -4.45 14.90 -3.82
CA LEU A 160 -4.15 13.65 -3.10
C LEU A 160 -4.84 13.60 -1.73
N ILE A 161 -4.89 14.72 -1.01
CA ILE A 161 -5.65 14.81 0.26
C ILE A 161 -7.13 14.54 -0.01
N ASP A 162 -7.72 15.12 -1.05
CA ASP A 162 -9.13 14.93 -1.40
C ASP A 162 -9.42 13.48 -1.80
N ILE A 163 -8.54 12.85 -2.58
CA ILE A 163 -8.64 11.42 -2.93
C ILE A 163 -8.60 10.56 -1.67
N ASN A 164 -7.62 10.81 -0.80
CA ASN A 164 -7.45 10.09 0.45
C ASN A 164 -8.67 10.23 1.38
N GLN A 165 -9.27 11.43 1.48
CA GLN A 165 -10.52 11.65 2.20
C GLN A 165 -11.68 10.88 1.60
N ARG A 166 -11.81 10.90 0.27
CA ARG A 166 -12.83 10.13 -0.44
C ARG A 166 -12.69 8.63 -0.20
N ILE A 167 -11.47 8.10 -0.16
CA ILE A 167 -11.20 6.71 0.21
C ILE A 167 -11.69 6.43 1.63
N THR A 168 -11.37 7.29 2.61
CA THR A 168 -11.87 7.15 3.99
C THR A 168 -13.40 7.01 4.00
N THR A 169 -14.12 7.95 3.38
CA THR A 169 -15.59 7.93 3.35
C THR A 169 -16.15 6.68 2.67
N GLU A 170 -15.51 6.22 1.59
CA GLU A 170 -15.94 5.03 0.87
C GLU A 170 -15.70 3.75 1.68
N LEU A 171 -14.61 3.68 2.45
CA LEU A 171 -14.31 2.57 3.37
C LEU A 171 -15.20 2.55 4.61
N GLU A 172 -15.74 3.70 5.03
CA GLU A 172 -16.74 3.78 6.12
C GLU A 172 -18.11 3.23 5.72
N ARG A 173 -18.41 3.19 4.42
CA ARG A 173 -19.69 2.71 3.86
C ARG A 173 -19.71 1.21 3.56
N LEU A 174 -18.59 0.51 3.70
CA LEU A 174 -18.46 -0.93 3.43
C LEU A 174 -18.96 -1.76 4.61
#